data_AF-A0A2N3NJB4-F1
#
_entry.id   AF-A0A2N3NJB4-F1
#
_cell.length_a   1.000
_cell.length_b   1.000
_cell.length_c   1.000
_cell.angle_alpha   90.00
_cell.angle_beta   90.00
_cell.angle_gamma   90.00
#
_symmetry.space_group_name_H-M   'P 1'
#
loop_
_entity.id
_entity.type
_entity.pdbx_description
1 polymer ?
#
loop_
_entity_poly.entity_id
_entity_poly.type
_entity_poly.pdbx_seq_one_letter_code
_entity_poly.pdbx_strand_id
1 'polypeptide(L)'
;MKFSIAALTFAAAASAQTITQCDGKAQVCLDDATLAASDCEVGDWTCGCQPDNMAAIRTAATDCVVAACGGLIPALNVLVEVEEICADVLG
;
A
#
# COMPACT_ATOMS: atom_id res chain seq x y z
N MET A 1 9.39 -22.96 -22.48
CA MET A 1 10.31 -23.00 -21.33
C MET A 1 9.48 -23.30 -20.10
N LYS A 2 9.74 -24.45 -19.46
CA LYS A 2 9.05 -24.90 -18.25
C LYS A 2 9.67 -24.18 -17.07
N PHE A 3 9.06 -23.07 -16.66
CA PHE A 3 9.43 -22.41 -15.41
C PHE A 3 8.76 -23.17 -14.28
N SER A 4 9.46 -24.20 -13.79
CA SER A 4 9.27 -24.68 -12.43
C SER A 4 9.66 -23.54 -11.51
N ILE A 5 8.70 -22.68 -11.17
CA ILE A 5 8.87 -21.68 -10.12
C ILE A 5 8.71 -22.44 -8.82
N ALA A 6 9.83 -22.62 -8.13
CA ALA A 6 9.85 -23.09 -6.77
C ALA A 6 8.90 -22.21 -5.94
N ALA A 7 8.07 -22.84 -5.12
CA ALA A 7 7.31 -22.19 -4.07
C ALA A 7 8.29 -21.62 -3.04
N LEU A 8 8.89 -20.48 -3.37
CA LEU A 8 9.52 -19.60 -2.42
C LEU A 8 8.36 -19.00 -1.63
N THR A 9 8.38 -19.17 -0.31
CA THR A 9 7.45 -18.53 0.60
C THR A 9 7.44 -17.02 0.33
N PHE A 10 6.36 -16.52 -0.30
CA PHE A 10 6.17 -15.13 -0.73
C PHE A 10 6.13 -14.10 0.41
N ALA A 11 6.17 -14.54 1.67
CA ALA A 11 6.10 -13.68 2.85
C ALA A 11 7.22 -12.61 2.93
N ALA A 12 8.32 -12.75 2.18
CA ALA A 12 9.42 -11.79 2.19
C ALA A 12 9.34 -10.70 1.10
N ALA A 13 8.40 -10.79 0.15
CA ALA A 13 8.26 -9.79 -0.93
C ALA A 13 7.37 -8.61 -0.54
N ALA A 14 6.45 -8.81 0.42
CA ALA A 14 5.51 -7.79 0.86
C ALA A 14 6.24 -6.57 1.42
N SER A 15 7.26 -6.74 2.27
CA SER A 15 7.96 -5.65 2.95
C SER A 15 8.88 -4.78 2.08
N ALA A 16 8.99 -5.07 0.78
CA ALA A 16 9.81 -4.30 -0.17
C ALA A 16 8.98 -3.39 -1.10
N GLN A 17 7.65 -3.50 -1.08
CA GLN A 17 6.80 -2.70 -1.97
C GLN A 17 6.66 -1.27 -1.42
N THR A 18 6.72 -0.28 -2.31
CA THR A 18 6.63 1.14 -1.99
C THR A 18 5.78 1.84 -3.03
N ILE A 19 4.99 2.81 -2.60
CA ILE A 19 4.18 3.67 -3.47
C ILE A 19 5.08 4.67 -4.18
N THR A 20 5.06 4.61 -5.50
CA THR A 20 5.82 5.49 -6.39
C THR A 20 4.96 6.65 -6.91
N GLN A 21 3.64 6.50 -6.86
CA GLN A 21 2.72 7.54 -7.29
C GLN A 21 2.91 8.85 -6.51
N CYS A 22 2.69 9.95 -7.22
CA CYS A 22 2.88 11.31 -6.70
C CYS A 22 4.32 11.59 -6.24
N ASP A 23 5.30 11.11 -7.01
CA ASP A 23 6.74 11.21 -6.73
C ASP A 23 7.12 10.65 -5.35
N GLY A 24 6.46 9.56 -4.95
CA GLY A 24 6.64 8.91 -3.64
C GLY A 24 6.08 9.69 -2.45
N LYS A 25 5.46 10.86 -2.66
CA LYS A 25 4.87 11.65 -1.55
C LYS A 25 3.68 10.94 -0.90
N ALA A 26 2.97 10.11 -1.66
CA ALA A 26 1.87 9.32 -1.15
C ALA A 26 2.32 8.25 -0.15
N GLN A 27 3.57 7.76 -0.25
CA GLN A 27 4.12 6.78 0.69
C GLN A 27 4.10 7.33 2.12
N VAL A 28 4.57 8.57 2.34
CA VAL A 28 4.60 9.18 3.68
C VAL A 28 3.20 9.28 4.27
N CYS A 29 2.21 9.66 3.46
CA CYS A 29 0.82 9.72 3.91
C CYS A 29 0.27 8.34 4.34
N LEU A 30 0.66 7.29 3.65
CA LEU A 30 0.24 5.92 3.95
C LEU A 30 0.96 5.37 5.18
N ASP A 31 2.25 5.68 5.34
CA ASP A 31 3.03 5.30 6.53
C ASP A 31 2.45 5.95 7.79
N ASP A 32 2.18 7.27 7.73
CA ASP A 32 1.56 8.01 8.84
C ASP A 32 0.16 7.47 9.16
N ALA A 33 -0.66 7.19 8.14
CA ALA A 33 -1.99 6.62 8.32
C ALA A 33 -1.95 5.18 8.87
N THR A 34 -0.96 4.38 8.47
CA THR A 34 -0.73 3.04 8.99
C THR A 34 -0.50 3.08 10.49
N LEU A 35 0.40 3.95 10.95
CA LEU A 35 0.71 4.12 12.37
C LEU A 35 -0.44 4.75 13.17
N ALA A 36 -1.26 5.58 12.54
CA ALA A 36 -2.34 6.30 13.23
C ALA A 36 -3.67 5.55 13.30
N ALA A 37 -3.94 4.67 12.33
CA ALA A 37 -5.26 4.07 12.12
C ALA A 37 -5.27 2.54 12.16
N SER A 38 -4.12 1.90 12.37
CA SER A 38 -3.99 0.45 12.47
C SER A 38 -2.91 0.05 13.48
N ASP A 39 -2.86 -1.24 13.81
CA ASP A 39 -1.77 -1.84 14.60
C ASP A 39 -0.65 -2.41 13.70
N CYS A 40 -0.68 -2.12 12.40
CA CYS A 40 0.31 -2.62 11.44
C CYS A 40 1.62 -1.84 11.54
N GLU A 41 2.72 -2.52 11.21
CA GLU A 41 4.01 -1.87 11.05
C GLU A 41 4.10 -1.16 9.68
N VAL A 42 4.90 -0.09 9.59
CA VAL A 42 5.17 0.58 8.31
C VAL A 42 5.82 -0.42 7.35
N GLY A 43 5.25 -0.54 6.14
CA GLY A 43 5.69 -1.49 5.13
C GLY A 43 5.19 -2.93 5.34
N ASP A 44 4.44 -3.22 6.40
CA ASP A 44 3.72 -4.50 6.53
C ASP A 44 2.45 -4.47 5.69
N TRP A 45 2.63 -4.64 4.37
CA TRP A 45 1.52 -4.69 3.42
C TRP A 45 0.60 -5.88 3.65
N THR A 46 1.08 -6.99 4.21
CA THR A 46 0.21 -8.13 4.55
C THR A 46 -0.80 -7.75 5.63
N CYS A 47 -0.37 -7.00 6.65
CA CYS A 47 -1.26 -6.43 7.67
C CYS A 47 -2.10 -5.27 7.13
N GLY A 48 -1.47 -4.31 6.44
CA GLY A 48 -2.13 -3.10 5.94
C GLY A 48 -3.22 -3.39 4.91
N CYS A 49 -3.07 -4.44 4.10
CA CYS A 49 -4.04 -4.87 3.11
C CYS A 49 -5.20 -5.71 3.69
N GLN A 50 -5.17 -6.08 4.99
CA GLN A 50 -6.35 -6.69 5.61
C GLN A 50 -7.56 -5.74 5.48
N PRO A 51 -8.78 -6.24 5.20
CA PRO A 51 -9.92 -5.38 4.85
C PRO A 51 -10.19 -4.24 5.83
N ASP A 52 -10.14 -4.54 7.14
CA ASP A 52 -10.41 -3.56 8.20
C ASP A 52 -9.29 -2.51 8.31
N ASN A 53 -8.02 -2.95 8.22
CA ASN A 53 -6.86 -2.05 8.26
C ASN A 53 -6.82 -1.17 7.01
N MET A 54 -7.02 -1.75 5.83
CA MET A 54 -7.02 -1.02 4.56
C MET A 54 -8.11 0.07 4.55
N ALA A 55 -9.30 -0.23 5.06
CA ALA A 55 -10.38 0.76 5.18
C ALA A 55 -10.02 1.91 6.13
N ALA A 56 -9.41 1.60 7.28
CA ALA A 56 -8.97 2.58 8.26
C ALA A 56 -7.84 3.46 7.72
N ILE A 57 -6.79 2.84 7.16
CA ILE A 57 -5.63 3.51 6.55
C ILE A 57 -6.08 4.41 5.41
N ARG A 58 -6.92 3.91 4.49
CA ARG A 58 -7.44 4.72 3.37
C ARG A 58 -8.17 5.95 3.86
N THR A 59 -9.03 5.79 4.87
CA THR A 59 -9.77 6.90 5.46
C THR A 59 -8.83 7.95 6.05
N ALA A 60 -7.82 7.52 6.82
CA ALA A 60 -6.86 8.41 7.45
C ALA A 60 -5.89 9.08 6.44
N ALA A 61 -5.53 8.38 5.36
CA ALA A 61 -4.57 8.87 4.37
C ALA A 61 -5.19 9.80 3.32
N THR A 62 -6.51 9.71 3.05
CA THR A 62 -7.15 10.34 1.89
C THR A 62 -6.82 11.83 1.74
N ASP A 63 -7.01 12.62 2.81
CA ASP A 63 -6.77 14.08 2.74
C ASP A 63 -5.29 14.41 2.51
N CYS A 64 -4.39 13.66 3.14
CA CYS A 64 -2.94 13.81 2.94
C CYS A 64 -2.56 13.47 1.50
N VAL A 65 -3.01 12.33 0.97
CA VAL A 65 -2.69 11.87 -0.38
C VAL A 65 -3.22 12.87 -1.41
N VAL A 66 -4.46 13.35 -1.28
CA VAL A 66 -5.03 14.34 -2.21
C VAL A 66 -4.20 15.63 -2.21
N ALA A 67 -3.79 16.12 -1.04
CA ALA A 67 -2.95 17.30 -0.94
C ALA A 67 -1.54 17.06 -1.51
N ALA A 68 -0.90 15.95 -1.18
CA ALA A 68 0.44 15.58 -1.60
C ALA A 68 0.54 15.34 -3.12
N CYS A 69 -0.51 14.78 -3.72
CA CYS A 69 -0.62 14.53 -5.15
C CYS A 69 -1.05 15.76 -5.96
N GLY A 70 -1.41 16.88 -5.32
CA GLY A 70 -1.86 18.08 -6.00
C GLY A 70 -3.29 17.99 -6.55
N GLY A 71 -4.12 17.08 -6.02
CA GLY A 71 -5.53 16.95 -6.38
C GLY A 71 -6.05 15.52 -6.36
N LEU A 72 -7.36 15.38 -6.56
CA LEU A 72 -8.05 14.09 -6.48
C LEU A 72 -7.72 13.16 -7.66
N ILE A 73 -7.63 13.68 -8.87
CA ILE A 73 -7.32 12.89 -10.08
C ILE A 73 -5.97 12.14 -9.94
N PRO A 74 -4.84 12.80 -9.60
CA PRO A 74 -3.58 12.09 -9.41
C PRO A 74 -3.59 11.15 -8.19
N ALA A 75 -4.34 11.49 -7.13
CA ALA A 75 -4.50 10.62 -5.96
C ALA A 75 -5.23 9.30 -6.27
N LEU A 76 -6.11 9.24 -7.28
CA LEU A 76 -6.76 7.99 -7.67
C LEU A 76 -5.74 6.93 -8.12
N ASN A 77 -4.62 7.34 -8.73
CA ASN A 77 -3.61 6.37 -9.17
C ASN A 77 -2.91 5.69 -7.98
N VAL A 78 -2.87 6.33 -6.81
CA VAL A 78 -2.35 5.72 -5.58
C VAL A 78 -3.23 4.56 -5.15
N LEU A 79 -4.56 4.68 -5.30
CA LEU A 79 -5.48 3.58 -4.98
C LEU A 79 -5.21 2.37 -5.87
N VAL A 80 -5.00 2.57 -7.17
CA VAL A 80 -4.69 1.49 -8.10
C VAL A 80 -3.37 0.80 -7.73
N GLU A 81 -2.32 1.57 -7.42
CA GLU A 81 -1.02 1.00 -6.99
C GLU A 81 -1.14 0.21 -5.68
N VAL A 82 -1.91 0.71 -4.70
CA VAL A 82 -2.19 -0.01 -3.45
C VAL A 82 -2.99 -1.29 -3.71
N GLU A 83 -3.98 -1.27 -4.60
CA GLU A 83 -4.76 -2.46 -4.96
C GLU A 83 -3.88 -3.54 -5.62
N GLU A 84 -2.95 -3.15 -6.49
CA GLU A 84 -1.98 -4.07 -7.10
C GLU A 84 -1.06 -4.71 -6.04
N ILE A 85 -0.51 -3.90 -5.14
CA ILE A 85 0.29 -4.37 -4.00
C ILE A 85 -0.52 -5.34 -3.13
N CYS A 86 -1.74 -4.97 -2.78
CA CYS A 86 -2.60 -5.80 -1.94
C CYS A 86 -2.99 -7.12 -2.59
N ALA A 87 -3.21 -7.13 -3.91
CA ALA A 87 -3.45 -8.36 -4.66
C ALA A 87 -2.22 -9.28 -4.68
N ASP A 88 -1.02 -8.71 -4.79
CA ASP A 88 0.24 -9.45 -4.80
C ASP A 88 0.58 -10.07 -3.43
N VAL A 89 0.33 -9.35 -2.33
CA VAL A 89 0.71 -9.81 -0.97
C VAL A 89 -0.32 -10.70 -0.28
N LEU A 90 -1.58 -10.67 -0.72
CA LEU A 90 -2.67 -11.51 -0.20
C LEU A 90 -3.00 -12.72 -1.12
N GLY A 91 -2.36 -12.81 -2.30
CA GLY A 91 -2.59 -13.82 -3.33
C GLY A 91 -1.85 -15.13 -3.15
#